data_AF-A0A1W6KFC7-F1
#
_entry.id   AF-A0A1W6KFC7-F1
#
_cell.length_a   1.000
_cell.length_b   1.000
_cell.length_c   1.000
_cell.angle_alpha   90.00
_cell.angle_beta   90.00
_cell.angle_gamma   90.00
#
_symmetry.space_group_name_H-M   'P 1'
#
loop_
_entity.id
_entity.type
_entity.pdbx_description
1 polymer ?
#
loop_
_entity_poly.entity_id
_entity_poly.type
_entity_poly.pdbx_seq_one_letter_code
_entity_poly.pdbx_strand_id
1 'polypeptide(L)'
;MKKTRLTAFGEQYQGLRPNPLLYCGVPGVRIFRTSANNRECVEVGSCQKLIDTNTLKVRNALRYLGRIYLDEFEQNPTETQARFTTLISNAVALQRYYNVQVTERGFNPIGRAFEMSDLPQSEDTRVAPPVALSLSDIFASFKALQRPRELRPVSQNLSDDRSKLLKLNLKQPIKPLYARGRYLRFYPRFAGWAKFYLPGPIGRAAERWVIRLHHSDGFIAEDIHDSEFDGNPHKSAQHAWQRLVDHLIETNLPEKRALNYKEPMLATGMDGLFFQPHERPLKSGGSTWRFMVKIRLKTESGKPQVLLIRGERVEDWTTQNLQEALRHGEAILRYWNHQLDKDRASASIPENLSVPREFWTEKPICRITSQDLALYVRQNSRSPG
;
A
#
# COMPACT_ATOMS: atom_id res chain seq x y z
N MET A 1 9.59 8.22 -32.62
CA MET A 1 8.13 8.02 -32.60
C MET A 1 7.77 6.87 -31.67
N LYS A 2 7.41 7.16 -30.41
CA LYS A 2 7.01 6.14 -29.44
C LYS A 2 5.50 5.92 -29.56
N LYS A 3 5.11 4.67 -29.81
CA LYS A 3 3.73 4.17 -29.68
C LYS A 3 3.28 4.34 -28.24
N THR A 4 2.56 5.43 -27.96
CA THR A 4 1.81 5.61 -26.72
C THR A 4 0.60 4.70 -26.80
N ARG A 5 0.54 3.70 -25.90
CA ARG A 5 -0.65 2.88 -25.69
C ARG A 5 -1.79 3.80 -25.25
N LEU A 6 -2.69 4.06 -26.18
CA LEU A 6 -4.07 4.44 -25.92
C LEU A 6 -4.71 3.34 -25.07
N THR A 7 -5.19 3.67 -23.88
CA THR A 7 -6.34 2.99 -23.30
C THR A 7 -7.41 4.04 -23.11
N ALA A 8 -8.06 4.33 -24.24
CA ALA A 8 -9.44 4.78 -24.27
C ALA A 8 -10.30 3.68 -23.62
N PHE A 9 -11.12 4.05 -22.65
CA PHE A 9 -12.22 3.18 -22.19
C PHE A 9 -13.52 3.97 -22.29
N GLY A 10 -13.83 4.33 -23.54
CA GLY A 10 -15.18 4.46 -24.08
C GLY A 10 -15.54 3.29 -25.01
N GLU A 11 -14.57 2.45 -25.38
CA GLU A 11 -14.76 1.31 -26.29
C GLU A 11 -14.05 0.07 -25.72
N GLN A 12 -14.68 -0.61 -24.77
CA GLN A 12 -14.41 -2.03 -24.48
C GLN A 12 -15.58 -2.64 -23.70
N TYR A 13 -16.76 -2.58 -24.33
CA TYR A 13 -17.76 -3.66 -24.26
C TYR A 13 -17.79 -4.48 -25.55
N GLN A 14 -16.75 -4.38 -26.40
CA GLN A 14 -16.53 -5.39 -27.43
C GLN A 14 -15.87 -6.60 -26.75
N GLY A 15 -16.71 -7.54 -26.29
CA GLY A 15 -16.30 -8.92 -26.01
C GLY A 15 -16.60 -9.49 -24.62
N LEU A 16 -16.90 -8.68 -23.61
CA LEU A 16 -17.29 -9.18 -22.28
C LEU A 16 -18.69 -8.67 -21.92
N ARG A 17 -19.65 -9.58 -21.86
CA ARG A 17 -21.02 -9.27 -21.43
C ARG A 17 -20.98 -8.66 -20.01
N PRO A 18 -21.73 -7.58 -19.71
CA PRO A 18 -21.88 -7.08 -18.35
C PRO A 18 -22.31 -8.23 -17.44
N ASN A 19 -21.70 -8.38 -16.26
CA ASN A 19 -22.16 -9.37 -15.30
C ASN A 19 -23.59 -9.00 -14.88
N PRO A 20 -24.62 -9.79 -15.22
CA PRO A 20 -26.01 -9.44 -14.96
C PRO A 20 -26.29 -9.27 -13.46
N LEU A 21 -25.51 -9.94 -12.59
CA LEU A 21 -25.66 -9.83 -11.14
C LEU A 21 -25.16 -8.51 -10.55
N LEU A 22 -24.33 -7.76 -11.28
CA LEU A 22 -23.72 -6.52 -10.80
C LEU A 22 -24.07 -5.31 -11.68
N TYR A 23 -24.96 -5.50 -12.64
CA TYR A 23 -25.35 -4.47 -13.59
C TYR A 23 -26.79 -4.05 -13.34
N CYS A 24 -26.98 -2.84 -12.81
CA CYS A 24 -28.31 -2.29 -12.52
C CYS A 24 -28.95 -1.59 -13.73
N GLY A 25 -28.46 -1.82 -14.96
CA GLY A 25 -29.01 -1.19 -16.17
C GLY A 25 -28.57 0.25 -16.46
N VAL A 26 -27.82 0.91 -15.55
CA VAL A 26 -27.43 2.32 -15.68
C VAL A 26 -25.90 2.45 -15.88
N PRO A 27 -25.44 2.91 -17.06
CA PRO A 27 -24.02 3.17 -17.29
C PRO A 27 -23.45 4.18 -16.30
N GLY A 28 -22.27 3.88 -15.74
CA GLY A 28 -21.62 4.73 -14.74
C GLY A 28 -21.95 4.36 -13.29
N VAL A 29 -23.07 3.69 -13.02
CA VAL A 29 -23.29 3.06 -11.72
C VAL A 29 -22.43 1.80 -11.62
N ARG A 30 -21.81 1.60 -10.45
CA ARG A 30 -20.93 0.47 -10.18
C ARG A 30 -21.34 -0.24 -8.91
N ILE A 31 -21.44 -1.55 -9.02
CA ILE A 31 -21.68 -2.47 -7.90
C ILE A 31 -20.52 -3.45 -7.89
N PHE A 32 -19.81 -3.51 -6.76
CA PHE A 32 -18.63 -4.34 -6.60
C PHE A 32 -18.85 -5.36 -5.49
N ARG A 33 -18.37 -6.57 -5.72
CA ARG A 33 -18.13 -7.57 -4.67
C ARG A 33 -16.70 -7.41 -4.20
N THR A 34 -16.48 -7.22 -2.91
CA THR A 34 -15.14 -7.04 -2.34
C THR A 34 -15.05 -7.62 -0.92
N SER A 35 -13.85 -7.58 -0.33
CA SER A 35 -13.64 -7.89 1.07
C SER A 35 -13.04 -6.68 1.76
N ALA A 36 -13.68 -6.18 2.80
CA ALA A 36 -13.21 -5.07 3.61
C ALA A 36 -13.15 -5.51 5.08
N ASN A 37 -12.06 -5.19 5.78
CA ASN A 37 -11.85 -5.63 7.16
C ASN A 37 -12.04 -7.14 7.36
N ASN A 38 -11.59 -7.96 6.39
CA ASN A 38 -11.78 -9.41 6.34
C ASN A 38 -13.26 -9.88 6.30
N ARG A 39 -14.21 -9.00 6.01
CA ARG A 39 -15.63 -9.32 5.83
C ARG A 39 -16.01 -9.17 4.36
N GLU A 40 -16.83 -10.08 3.84
CA GLU A 40 -17.37 -9.99 2.48
C GLU A 40 -18.41 -8.87 2.44
N CYS A 41 -18.33 -8.02 1.41
CA CYS A 41 -19.28 -6.92 1.25
C CYS A 41 -19.54 -6.57 -0.21
N VAL A 42 -20.71 -5.96 -0.43
CA VAL A 42 -21.12 -5.36 -1.70
C VAL A 42 -21.03 -3.85 -1.57
N GLU A 43 -20.26 -3.21 -2.44
CA GLU A 43 -20.07 -1.75 -2.49
C GLU A 43 -20.83 -1.14 -3.68
N VAL A 44 -21.40 0.05 -3.48
CA VAL A 44 -22.14 0.79 -4.53
C VAL A 44 -21.52 2.18 -4.70
N GLY A 45 -21.37 2.60 -5.96
CA GLY A 45 -20.91 3.95 -6.29
C GLY A 45 -21.28 4.42 -7.70
N SER A 46 -21.00 5.69 -7.98
CA SER A 46 -21.20 6.33 -9.29
C SER A 46 -19.86 6.80 -9.86
N CYS A 47 -19.60 6.49 -11.12
CA CYS A 47 -18.41 6.90 -11.86
C CYS A 47 -18.68 8.18 -12.64
N GLN A 48 -17.93 9.22 -12.32
CA GLN A 48 -18.02 10.53 -12.96
C GLN A 48 -16.66 10.88 -13.57
N LYS A 49 -16.66 11.56 -14.72
CA LYS A 49 -15.44 12.22 -15.22
C LYS A 49 -15.37 13.61 -14.62
N LEU A 50 -14.20 13.97 -14.11
CA LEU A 50 -13.95 15.30 -13.55
C LEU A 50 -12.64 15.88 -14.09
N ILE A 51 -12.57 17.20 -14.14
CA ILE A 51 -11.36 17.92 -14.50
C ILE A 51 -10.50 18.08 -13.25
N ASP A 52 -9.29 17.53 -13.31
CA ASP A 52 -8.32 17.68 -12.23
C ASP A 52 -7.80 19.12 -12.18
N THR A 53 -7.92 19.76 -11.01
CA THR A 53 -7.58 21.19 -10.82
C THR A 53 -6.10 21.49 -11.01
N ASN A 54 -5.22 20.50 -10.84
CA ASN A 54 -3.78 20.69 -10.95
C ASN A 54 -3.27 20.45 -12.36
N THR A 55 -3.90 19.53 -13.09
CA THR A 55 -3.43 19.07 -14.41
C THR A 55 -4.33 19.47 -15.57
N LEU A 56 -5.53 19.97 -15.30
CA LEU A 56 -6.59 20.25 -16.26
C LEU A 56 -6.98 19.05 -17.14
N LYS A 57 -6.57 17.84 -16.75
CA LYS A 57 -6.90 16.60 -17.45
C LYS A 57 -8.18 16.01 -16.90
N VAL A 58 -8.95 15.39 -17.80
CA VAL A 58 -10.13 14.62 -17.43
C VAL A 58 -9.68 13.31 -16.78
N ARG A 59 -10.13 13.06 -15.56
CA ARG A 59 -9.93 11.79 -14.84
C ARG A 59 -11.27 11.19 -14.40
N ASN A 60 -11.29 9.87 -14.26
CA ASN A 60 -12.44 9.18 -13.68
C ASN A 60 -12.36 9.25 -12.15
N ALA A 61 -13.50 9.53 -11.52
CA ALA A 61 -13.67 9.48 -10.08
C ALA A 61 -14.85 8.56 -9.74
N LEU A 62 -14.62 7.63 -8.81
CA LEU A 62 -15.68 6.83 -8.23
C LEU A 62 -16.18 7.54 -6.96
N ARG A 63 -17.42 8.00 -6.98
CA ARG A 63 -18.09 8.45 -5.76
C ARG A 63 -18.71 7.24 -5.06
N TYR A 64 -18.16 6.90 -3.91
CA TYR A 64 -18.63 5.83 -3.06
C TYR A 64 -19.89 6.25 -2.30
N LEU A 65 -20.94 5.43 -2.36
CA LEU A 65 -22.22 5.73 -1.70
C LEU A 65 -22.46 4.87 -0.45
N GLY A 66 -21.92 3.66 -0.41
CA GLY A 66 -22.09 2.78 0.74
C GLY A 66 -21.68 1.33 0.47
N ARG A 67 -21.75 0.51 1.52
CA ARG A 67 -21.49 -0.93 1.49
C ARG A 67 -22.51 -1.68 2.33
N ILE A 68 -22.74 -2.93 1.98
CA ILE A 68 -23.51 -3.90 2.76
C ILE A 68 -22.62 -5.11 3.02
N TYR A 69 -22.45 -5.50 4.29
CA TYR A 69 -21.69 -6.69 4.64
C TYR A 69 -22.57 -7.95 4.62
N LEU A 70 -21.95 -9.11 4.36
CA LEU A 70 -22.66 -10.39 4.31
C LEU A 70 -23.30 -10.75 5.65
N ASP A 71 -22.58 -10.62 6.74
CA ASP A 71 -23.07 -10.92 8.10
C ASP A 71 -24.23 -10.00 8.52
N GLU A 72 -24.21 -8.73 8.11
CA GLU A 72 -25.36 -7.83 8.29
C GLU A 72 -26.59 -8.31 7.49
N PHE A 73 -26.37 -8.80 6.26
CA PHE A 73 -27.42 -9.37 5.44
C PHE A 73 -27.96 -10.68 6.01
N GLU A 74 -27.11 -11.55 6.56
CA GLU A 74 -27.52 -12.80 7.22
C GLU A 74 -28.35 -12.53 8.49
N GLN A 75 -28.05 -11.46 9.23
CA GLN A 75 -28.80 -11.06 10.42
C GLN A 75 -30.15 -10.43 10.07
N ASN A 76 -30.18 -9.48 9.11
CA ASN A 76 -31.38 -8.72 8.75
C ASN A 76 -31.54 -8.61 7.22
N PRO A 77 -31.96 -9.68 6.52
CA PRO A 77 -31.98 -9.71 5.05
C PRO A 77 -32.87 -8.63 4.42
N THR A 78 -34.07 -8.43 4.97
CA THR A 78 -35.06 -7.49 4.43
C THR A 78 -34.60 -6.03 4.56
N GLU A 79 -34.11 -5.64 5.74
CA GLU A 79 -33.64 -4.28 6.00
C GLU A 79 -32.39 -3.96 5.16
N THR A 80 -31.44 -4.89 5.10
CA THR A 80 -30.21 -4.70 4.33
C THR A 80 -30.45 -4.69 2.82
N GLN A 81 -31.42 -5.46 2.31
CA GLN A 81 -31.88 -5.40 0.91
C GLN A 81 -32.55 -4.05 0.60
N ALA A 82 -33.36 -3.51 1.51
CA ALA A 82 -33.95 -2.18 1.37
C ALA A 82 -32.86 -1.11 1.32
N ARG A 83 -31.90 -1.16 2.25
CA ARG A 83 -30.74 -0.26 2.28
C ARG A 83 -29.89 -0.35 1.01
N PHE A 84 -29.65 -1.56 0.50
CA PHE A 84 -28.95 -1.76 -0.76
C PHE A 84 -29.68 -1.13 -1.95
N THR A 85 -31.00 -1.31 -2.01
CA THR A 85 -31.84 -0.69 -3.03
C THR A 85 -31.74 0.84 -2.96
N THR A 86 -31.76 1.43 -1.77
CA THR A 86 -31.53 2.86 -1.57
C THR A 86 -30.16 3.31 -2.07
N LEU A 87 -29.10 2.56 -1.80
CA LEU A 87 -27.75 2.88 -2.30
C LEU A 87 -27.69 2.89 -3.84
N ILE A 88 -28.34 1.93 -4.49
CA ILE A 88 -28.41 1.90 -5.96
C ILE A 88 -29.22 3.09 -6.47
N SER A 89 -30.41 3.35 -5.93
CA SER A 89 -31.24 4.49 -6.33
C SER A 89 -30.48 5.81 -6.21
N ASN A 90 -29.74 6.00 -5.12
CA ASN A 90 -28.90 7.18 -4.93
C ASN A 90 -27.79 7.26 -5.99
N ALA A 91 -27.14 6.15 -6.33
CA ALA A 91 -26.10 6.12 -7.35
C ALA A 91 -26.66 6.42 -8.75
N VAL A 92 -27.86 5.93 -9.05
CA VAL A 92 -28.58 6.22 -10.31
C VAL A 92 -28.96 7.69 -10.38
N ALA A 93 -29.53 8.25 -9.32
CA ALA A 93 -29.91 9.66 -9.26
C ALA A 93 -28.69 10.57 -9.50
N LEU A 94 -27.59 10.27 -8.82
CA LEU A 94 -26.33 10.99 -8.97
C LEU A 94 -25.75 10.87 -10.38
N GLN A 95 -25.84 9.69 -10.99
CA GLN A 95 -25.36 9.47 -12.36
C GLN A 95 -26.20 10.21 -13.40
N ARG A 96 -27.53 10.24 -13.23
CA ARG A 96 -28.43 10.99 -14.11
C ARG A 96 -28.17 12.49 -14.01
N TYR A 97 -28.06 13.00 -12.79
CA TYR A 97 -27.70 14.40 -12.56
C TYR A 97 -26.36 14.75 -13.22
N TYR A 98 -25.34 13.92 -13.01
CA TYR A 98 -24.05 14.08 -13.68
C TYR A 98 -24.19 14.09 -15.21
N ASN A 99 -24.93 13.14 -15.78
CA ASN A 99 -25.12 13.08 -17.23
C ASN A 99 -25.80 14.35 -17.74
N VAL A 100 -26.87 14.82 -17.10
CA VAL A 100 -27.55 16.09 -17.45
C VAL A 100 -26.57 17.28 -17.43
N GLN A 101 -25.77 17.42 -16.36
CA GLN A 101 -24.78 18.51 -16.29
C GLN A 101 -23.76 18.42 -17.43
N VAL A 102 -23.30 17.23 -17.79
CA VAL A 102 -22.29 17.04 -18.84
C VAL A 102 -22.87 17.18 -20.25
N THR A 103 -23.99 16.51 -20.54
CA THR A 103 -24.53 16.42 -21.90
C THR A 103 -25.37 17.64 -22.29
N GLU A 104 -26.18 18.16 -21.37
CA GLU A 104 -27.09 19.26 -21.67
C GLU A 104 -26.46 20.62 -21.38
N ARG A 105 -25.58 20.71 -20.37
CA ARG A 105 -24.97 21.97 -19.94
C ARG A 105 -23.48 22.08 -20.27
N GLY A 106 -22.88 21.05 -20.86
CA GLY A 106 -21.46 21.02 -21.21
C GLY A 106 -20.51 21.10 -20.01
N PHE A 107 -21.02 20.87 -18.79
CA PHE A 107 -20.30 21.11 -17.56
C PHE A 107 -19.71 19.81 -17.00
N ASN A 108 -18.38 19.69 -17.06
CA ASN A 108 -17.68 18.67 -16.30
C ASN A 108 -17.34 19.19 -14.90
N PRO A 109 -17.58 18.43 -13.83
CA PRO A 109 -17.22 18.84 -12.49
C PRO A 109 -15.70 19.06 -12.36
N ILE A 110 -15.30 20.11 -11.64
CA ILE A 110 -13.90 20.48 -11.43
C ILE A 110 -13.50 20.17 -9.99
N GLY A 111 -12.41 19.42 -9.81
CA GLY A 111 -11.83 19.11 -8.50
C GLY A 111 -12.55 18.02 -7.69
N ARG A 112 -13.89 18.05 -7.62
CA ARG A 112 -14.70 17.08 -6.85
C ARG A 112 -15.83 16.49 -7.69
N ALA A 113 -16.15 15.22 -7.47
CA ALA A 113 -17.36 14.59 -8.01
C ALA A 113 -18.60 15.16 -7.32
N PHE A 114 -19.75 15.15 -8.00
CA PHE A 114 -21.03 15.48 -7.38
C PHE A 114 -21.35 14.52 -6.25
N GLU A 115 -22.03 15.03 -5.23
CA GLU A 115 -22.48 14.32 -4.05
C GLU A 115 -24.01 14.36 -3.96
N MET A 116 -24.58 13.56 -3.06
CA MET A 116 -26.04 13.53 -2.87
C MET A 116 -26.61 14.89 -2.47
N SER A 117 -25.83 15.71 -1.76
CA SER A 117 -26.22 17.07 -1.39
C SER A 117 -26.24 18.06 -2.56
N ASP A 118 -25.63 17.71 -3.70
CA ASP A 118 -25.62 18.56 -4.90
C ASP A 118 -26.86 18.31 -5.79
N LEU A 119 -27.68 17.29 -5.49
CA LEU A 119 -28.91 17.03 -6.23
C LEU A 119 -29.98 18.08 -5.87
N PRO A 120 -30.77 18.55 -6.86
CA PRO A 120 -31.90 19.43 -6.60
C PRO A 120 -32.90 18.73 -5.66
N GLN A 121 -33.49 19.47 -4.73
CA GLN A 121 -34.42 18.92 -3.72
C GLN A 121 -35.78 18.47 -4.29
N SER A 122 -36.00 18.56 -5.60
CA SER A 122 -37.25 18.12 -6.22
C SER A 122 -37.36 16.58 -6.24
N GLU A 123 -38.56 16.07 -5.95
CA GLU A 123 -38.86 14.64 -5.79
C GLU A 123 -38.58 13.79 -7.05
N ASP A 124 -38.49 14.42 -8.23
CA ASP A 124 -38.27 13.79 -9.55
C ASP A 124 -36.91 13.09 -9.73
N THR A 125 -35.99 13.20 -8.78
CA THR A 125 -34.66 12.57 -8.89
C THR A 125 -34.60 11.15 -8.33
N ARG A 126 -35.60 10.70 -7.56
CA ARG A 126 -35.63 9.36 -6.95
C ARG A 126 -36.23 8.33 -7.89
N VAL A 127 -35.49 7.97 -8.93
CA VAL A 127 -35.94 6.93 -9.87
C VAL A 127 -35.45 5.57 -9.39
N ALA A 128 -36.39 4.62 -9.28
CA ALA A 128 -36.05 3.24 -8.98
C ALA A 128 -35.07 2.69 -10.03
N PRO A 129 -34.10 1.85 -9.63
CA PRO A 129 -33.20 1.23 -10.59
C PRO A 129 -34.00 0.41 -11.60
N PRO A 130 -33.61 0.42 -12.89
CA PRO A 130 -34.34 -0.28 -13.94
C PRO A 130 -34.27 -1.80 -13.82
N VAL A 131 -33.37 -2.33 -12.97
CA VAL A 131 -33.26 -3.76 -12.66
C VAL A 131 -33.18 -3.94 -11.15
N ALA A 132 -34.11 -4.73 -10.60
CA ALA A 132 -34.04 -5.17 -9.21
C ALA A 132 -32.89 -6.18 -9.06
N LEU A 133 -31.90 -5.83 -8.24
CA LEU A 133 -30.76 -6.71 -7.93
C LEU A 133 -30.94 -7.32 -6.55
N SER A 134 -30.82 -8.64 -6.47
CA SER A 134 -30.91 -9.36 -5.19
C SER A 134 -29.54 -9.48 -4.53
N LEU A 135 -29.43 -9.02 -3.27
CA LEU A 135 -28.25 -9.28 -2.45
C LEU A 135 -28.05 -10.78 -2.23
N SER A 136 -29.13 -11.58 -2.13
CA SER A 136 -29.01 -13.04 -1.97
C SER A 136 -28.25 -13.64 -3.15
N ASP A 137 -28.55 -13.21 -4.38
CA ASP A 137 -27.91 -13.73 -5.59
C ASP A 137 -26.47 -13.22 -5.71
N ILE A 138 -26.25 -11.95 -5.34
CA ILE A 138 -24.92 -11.35 -5.32
C ILE A 138 -24.02 -12.06 -4.31
N PHE A 139 -24.50 -12.36 -3.10
CA PHE A 139 -23.76 -13.09 -2.08
C PHE A 139 -23.68 -14.60 -2.36
N ALA A 140 -24.70 -15.23 -2.92
CA ALA A 140 -24.61 -16.61 -3.40
C ALA A 140 -23.53 -16.75 -4.50
N SER A 141 -23.36 -15.72 -5.33
CA SER A 141 -22.30 -15.66 -6.32
C SER A 141 -20.89 -15.41 -5.75
N PHE A 142 -20.76 -15.01 -4.47
CA PHE A 142 -19.47 -15.13 -3.76
C PHE A 142 -19.10 -16.61 -3.64
N LYS A 143 -20.04 -17.51 -3.29
CA LYS A 143 -19.79 -18.95 -3.15
C LYS A 143 -19.43 -19.64 -4.47
N ALA A 144 -19.96 -19.20 -5.61
CA ALA A 144 -19.50 -19.66 -6.92
C ALA A 144 -18.07 -19.18 -7.29
N LEU A 145 -17.60 -18.11 -6.63
CA LEU A 145 -16.21 -17.64 -6.65
C LEU A 145 -15.38 -18.14 -5.48
N GLN A 146 -16.01 -18.79 -4.48
CA GLN A 146 -15.35 -19.66 -3.51
C GLN A 146 -14.93 -20.96 -4.23
N ARG A 147 -14.09 -20.82 -5.27
CA ARG A 147 -12.88 -21.63 -5.19
C ARG A 147 -12.33 -21.31 -3.80
N PRO A 148 -11.95 -22.28 -2.97
CA PRO A 148 -11.06 -21.95 -1.88
C PRO A 148 -10.01 -21.00 -2.45
N ARG A 149 -9.51 -20.06 -1.66
CA ARG A 149 -8.16 -19.60 -1.95
C ARG A 149 -7.24 -20.83 -1.79
N GLU A 150 -7.31 -21.80 -2.69
CA GLU A 150 -6.14 -22.28 -3.38
C GLU A 150 -5.43 -21.00 -3.81
N LEU A 151 -4.52 -20.59 -2.94
CA LEU A 151 -3.32 -19.84 -3.27
C LEU A 151 -3.09 -20.04 -4.76
N ARG A 152 -3.41 -19.04 -5.60
CA ARG A 152 -3.33 -19.20 -7.06
C ARG A 152 -1.99 -19.88 -7.35
N PRO A 153 -1.97 -21.10 -7.89
CA PRO A 153 -0.72 -21.77 -8.14
C PRO A 153 -0.16 -21.17 -9.42
N VAL A 154 0.70 -20.16 -9.28
CA VAL A 154 1.84 -19.96 -10.17
C VAL A 154 3.08 -19.58 -9.35
N SER A 155 3.16 -20.14 -8.16
CA SER A 155 4.37 -20.24 -7.36
C SER A 155 4.89 -21.63 -7.66
N GLN A 156 6.10 -21.79 -8.22
CA GLN A 156 6.78 -23.07 -8.05
C GLN A 156 6.83 -23.29 -6.55
N ASN A 157 6.13 -24.31 -6.05
CA ASN A 157 6.31 -24.78 -4.70
C ASN A 157 7.69 -25.43 -4.67
N LEU A 158 8.75 -24.61 -4.64
CA LEU A 158 10.12 -25.03 -4.32
C LEU A 158 10.20 -25.26 -2.80
N SER A 159 9.17 -25.90 -2.25
CA SER A 159 8.90 -26.04 -0.82
C SER A 159 10.15 -26.56 -0.14
N ASP A 160 10.71 -25.71 0.70
CA ASP A 160 11.79 -25.94 1.67
C ASP A 160 13.15 -26.45 1.14
N ASP A 161 13.28 -26.66 -0.17
CA ASP A 161 14.52 -27.11 -0.79
C ASP A 161 15.46 -25.91 -1.02
N ARG A 162 16.34 -25.69 -0.03
CA ARG A 162 17.42 -24.71 -0.07
C ARG A 162 18.17 -24.72 -1.41
N SER A 163 18.51 -25.90 -1.92
CA SER A 163 19.30 -26.05 -3.14
C SER A 163 18.55 -25.55 -4.37
N LYS A 164 17.23 -25.74 -4.44
CA LYS A 164 16.41 -25.20 -5.53
C LYS A 164 16.28 -23.69 -5.45
N LEU A 165 16.10 -23.13 -4.25
CA LEU A 165 16.03 -21.68 -4.04
C LEU A 165 17.34 -21.00 -4.47
N LEU A 166 18.49 -21.57 -4.12
CA LEU A 166 19.80 -21.00 -4.48
C LEU A 166 20.12 -21.07 -5.99
N LYS A 167 19.50 -21.99 -6.74
CA LYS A 167 19.68 -22.13 -8.19
C LYS A 167 18.87 -21.12 -9.02
N LEU A 168 18.06 -20.27 -8.39
CA LEU A 168 17.25 -19.28 -9.11
C LEU A 168 18.13 -18.27 -9.85
N ASN A 169 17.82 -18.05 -11.13
CA ASN A 169 18.48 -17.02 -11.92
C ASN A 169 17.92 -15.62 -11.60
N LEU A 170 18.60 -14.91 -10.70
CA LEU A 170 18.21 -13.57 -10.24
C LEU A 170 18.29 -12.50 -11.34
N LYS A 171 18.82 -12.78 -12.54
CA LYS A 171 18.86 -11.82 -13.66
C LYS A 171 17.55 -11.77 -14.46
N GLN A 172 16.66 -12.75 -14.29
CA GLN A 172 15.42 -12.86 -15.04
C GLN A 172 14.20 -12.65 -14.14
N PRO A 173 13.04 -12.23 -14.69
CA PRO A 173 11.81 -12.15 -13.92
C PRO A 173 11.45 -13.50 -13.27
N ILE A 174 11.37 -13.52 -11.95
CA ILE A 174 10.98 -14.69 -11.16
C ILE A 174 9.51 -14.54 -10.75
N LYS A 175 8.72 -15.59 -10.93
CA LYS A 175 7.34 -15.62 -10.45
C LYS A 175 7.34 -15.63 -8.91
N PRO A 176 6.37 -14.98 -8.24
CA PRO A 176 6.28 -15.06 -6.79
C PRO A 176 6.24 -16.51 -6.31
N LEU A 177 6.92 -16.83 -5.22
CA LEU A 177 7.01 -18.19 -4.69
C LEU A 177 6.69 -18.24 -3.20
N TYR A 178 6.30 -19.42 -2.70
CA TYR A 178 6.17 -19.69 -1.28
C TYR A 178 7.41 -20.44 -0.78
N ALA A 179 8.02 -19.95 0.30
CA ALA A 179 9.14 -20.59 0.99
C ALA A 179 8.90 -20.54 2.49
N ARG A 180 8.88 -21.69 3.18
CA ARG A 180 8.65 -21.79 4.64
C ARG A 180 7.43 -20.99 5.11
N GLY A 181 6.31 -21.11 4.39
CA GLY A 181 5.06 -20.39 4.65
C GLY A 181 5.11 -18.87 4.39
N ARG A 182 6.23 -18.31 3.93
CA ARG A 182 6.35 -16.91 3.51
C ARG A 182 6.10 -16.77 2.02
N TYR A 183 5.27 -15.80 1.65
CA TYR A 183 5.05 -15.42 0.26
C TYR A 183 6.12 -14.42 -0.20
N LEU A 184 7.02 -14.86 -1.06
CA LEU A 184 8.08 -14.03 -1.61
C LEU A 184 7.69 -13.49 -2.99
N ARG A 185 7.50 -12.17 -3.06
CA ARG A 185 7.35 -11.45 -4.32
C ARG A 185 8.69 -10.86 -4.75
N PHE A 186 9.07 -11.09 -6.00
CA PHE A 186 10.29 -10.57 -6.59
C PHE A 186 10.05 -9.24 -7.29
N TYR A 187 10.96 -8.30 -7.09
CA TYR A 187 10.92 -6.95 -7.64
C TYR A 187 12.21 -6.66 -8.40
N PRO A 188 12.14 -5.87 -9.49
CA PRO A 188 13.34 -5.38 -10.15
C PRO A 188 14.10 -4.44 -9.20
N ARG A 189 15.37 -4.74 -8.96
CA ARG A 189 16.32 -3.91 -8.22
C ARG A 189 17.51 -3.61 -9.12
N PHE A 190 18.07 -2.41 -8.99
CA PHE A 190 19.14 -1.93 -9.86
C PHE A 190 20.40 -1.64 -9.05
N ALA A 191 21.54 -2.13 -9.52
CA ALA A 191 22.86 -1.74 -9.03
C ALA A 191 23.67 -1.23 -10.22
N GLY A 192 23.76 0.09 -10.35
CA GLY A 192 24.20 0.72 -11.59
C GLY A 192 23.29 0.33 -12.76
N TRP A 193 23.88 -0.20 -13.83
CA TRP A 193 23.18 -0.68 -15.03
C TRP A 193 22.69 -2.14 -14.90
N ALA A 194 23.14 -2.88 -13.88
CA ALA A 194 22.73 -4.27 -13.68
C ALA A 194 21.35 -4.33 -13.03
N LYS A 195 20.49 -5.21 -13.57
CA LYS A 195 19.13 -5.46 -13.09
C LYS A 195 19.03 -6.85 -12.47
N PHE A 196 18.45 -6.89 -11.27
CA PHE A 196 18.22 -8.10 -10.50
C PHE A 196 16.74 -8.21 -10.14
N TYR A 197 16.24 -9.43 -9.98
CA TYR A 197 14.92 -9.72 -9.48
C TYR A 197 15.08 -10.36 -8.12
N LEU A 198 14.87 -9.56 -7.06
CA LEU A 198 15.11 -9.95 -5.68
C LEU A 198 13.82 -9.89 -4.86
N PRO A 199 13.69 -10.72 -3.80
CA PRO A 199 12.51 -10.73 -2.94
C PRO A 199 12.28 -9.39 -2.24
N GLY A 200 11.04 -9.15 -1.85
CA GLY A 200 10.62 -8.00 -1.04
C GLY A 200 11.58 -7.65 0.11
N PRO A 201 12.02 -8.60 0.96
CA PRO A 201 12.98 -8.36 2.04
C PRO A 201 14.38 -7.85 1.64
N ILE A 202 14.78 -7.95 0.36
CA ILE A 202 16.08 -7.47 -0.12
C ILE A 202 15.93 -6.12 -0.83
N GLY A 203 16.66 -5.13 -0.34
CA GLY A 203 16.75 -3.79 -0.91
C GLY A 203 18.16 -3.47 -1.40
N ARG A 204 18.26 -2.48 -2.28
CA ARG A 204 19.55 -1.89 -2.65
C ARG A 204 19.80 -0.64 -1.83
N ALA A 205 20.98 -0.54 -1.25
CA ALA A 205 21.52 0.65 -0.59
C ALA A 205 22.76 1.14 -1.35
N ALA A 206 23.38 2.24 -0.91
CA ALA A 206 24.65 2.69 -1.48
C ALA A 206 25.72 1.61 -1.22
N GLU A 207 26.27 1.06 -2.32
CA GLU A 207 27.38 0.08 -2.32
C GLU A 207 27.11 -1.22 -1.54
N ARG A 208 25.85 -1.53 -1.24
CA ARG A 208 25.49 -2.75 -0.51
C ARG A 208 24.05 -3.20 -0.77
N TRP A 209 23.78 -4.45 -0.45
CA TRP A 209 22.43 -5.00 -0.35
C TRP A 209 22.01 -5.03 1.11
N VAL A 210 20.72 -4.79 1.36
CA VAL A 210 20.16 -4.84 2.71
C VAL A 210 19.11 -5.94 2.79
N ILE A 211 19.15 -6.73 3.85
CA ILE A 211 18.15 -7.75 4.18
C ILE A 211 17.37 -7.26 5.39
N ARG A 212 16.05 -7.25 5.27
CA ARG A 212 15.11 -6.77 6.30
C ARG A 212 13.96 -7.77 6.41
N LEU A 213 13.98 -8.60 7.45
CA LEU A 213 13.04 -9.71 7.60
C LEU A 213 12.46 -9.77 9.02
N HIS A 214 11.13 -9.77 9.12
CA HIS A 214 10.40 -10.03 10.38
C HIS A 214 10.20 -11.53 10.60
N HIS A 215 10.39 -11.99 11.83
CA HIS A 215 10.11 -13.35 12.31
C HIS A 215 9.41 -13.30 13.67
N SER A 216 9.03 -14.46 14.23
CA SER A 216 8.33 -14.54 15.53
C SER A 216 9.09 -13.86 16.65
N ASP A 217 10.42 -14.06 16.66
CA ASP A 217 11.26 -13.67 17.79
C ASP A 217 11.90 -12.29 17.61
N GLY A 218 11.64 -11.62 16.48
CA GLY A 218 12.16 -10.28 16.24
C GLY A 218 12.35 -9.92 14.77
N PHE A 219 13.46 -9.22 14.52
CA PHE A 219 13.76 -8.59 13.25
C PHE A 219 15.22 -8.79 12.84
N ILE A 220 15.43 -9.31 11.64
CA ILE A 220 16.75 -9.44 11.02
C ILE A 220 17.05 -8.19 10.20
N ALA A 221 18.18 -7.57 10.51
CA ALA A 221 18.77 -6.47 9.77
C ALA A 221 20.22 -6.83 9.40
N GLU A 222 20.48 -7.11 8.12
CA GLU A 222 21.81 -7.45 7.63
C GLU A 222 22.18 -6.60 6.42
N ASP A 223 23.45 -6.21 6.33
CA ASP A 223 24.00 -5.39 5.25
C ASP A 223 25.14 -6.18 4.60
N ILE A 224 25.05 -6.42 3.28
CA ILE A 224 26.02 -7.17 2.48
C ILE A 224 26.72 -6.20 1.54
N HIS A 225 27.98 -5.86 1.85
CA HIS A 225 28.73 -4.82 1.14
C HIS A 225 29.34 -5.35 -0.16
N ASP A 226 29.26 -4.56 -1.25
CA ASP A 226 29.86 -4.95 -2.53
C ASP A 226 31.38 -5.10 -2.44
N SER A 227 32.03 -4.35 -1.55
CA SER A 227 33.48 -4.40 -1.31
C SER A 227 33.96 -5.75 -0.80
N GLU A 228 33.12 -6.52 -0.10
CA GLU A 228 33.42 -7.89 0.35
C GLU A 228 33.47 -8.88 -0.83
N PHE A 229 33.02 -8.44 -2.01
CA PHE A 229 32.93 -9.25 -3.23
C PHE A 229 33.60 -8.57 -4.42
N ASP A 230 34.77 -7.96 -4.21
CA ASP A 230 35.58 -7.27 -5.23
C ASP A 230 34.83 -6.08 -5.90
N GLY A 231 33.91 -5.44 -5.18
CA GLY A 231 33.04 -4.40 -5.73
C GLY A 231 32.01 -4.93 -6.73
N ASN A 232 31.80 -6.26 -6.82
CA ASN A 232 30.91 -6.88 -7.78
C ASN A 232 29.48 -6.99 -7.25
N PRO A 233 28.53 -6.15 -7.71
CA PRO A 233 27.17 -6.15 -7.20
C PRO A 233 26.41 -7.44 -7.53
N HIS A 234 26.87 -8.26 -8.49
CA HIS A 234 26.27 -9.54 -8.81
C HIS A 234 26.59 -10.60 -7.75
N LYS A 235 27.87 -10.70 -7.37
CA LYS A 235 28.32 -11.63 -6.32
C LYS A 235 27.66 -11.27 -4.99
N SER A 236 27.65 -9.99 -4.61
CA SER A 236 27.00 -9.52 -3.38
C SER A 236 25.47 -9.72 -3.40
N ALA A 237 24.81 -9.57 -4.55
CA ALA A 237 23.37 -9.85 -4.67
C ALA A 237 23.05 -11.34 -4.50
N GLN A 238 23.87 -12.22 -5.09
CA GLN A 238 23.73 -13.67 -4.92
C GLN A 238 23.97 -14.07 -3.46
N HIS A 239 24.95 -13.47 -2.80
CA HIS A 239 25.21 -13.71 -1.39
C HIS A 239 24.06 -13.21 -0.51
N ALA A 240 23.52 -12.01 -0.77
CA ALA A 240 22.35 -11.50 -0.05
C ALA A 240 21.12 -12.41 -0.22
N TRP A 241 20.93 -12.98 -1.42
CA TRP A 241 19.90 -13.98 -1.64
C TRP A 241 20.14 -15.25 -0.82
N GLN A 242 21.37 -15.76 -0.81
CA GLN A 242 21.73 -16.92 -0.01
C GLN A 242 21.46 -16.71 1.47
N ARG A 243 21.92 -15.57 2.02
CA ARG A 243 21.69 -15.21 3.43
C ARG A 243 20.21 -15.12 3.75
N LEU A 244 19.39 -14.53 2.88
CA LEU A 244 17.94 -14.53 3.07
C LEU A 244 17.38 -15.96 3.09
N VAL A 245 17.80 -16.84 2.17
CA VAL A 245 17.33 -18.24 2.16
C VAL A 245 17.70 -18.95 3.47
N ASP A 246 18.91 -18.74 3.99
CA ASP A 246 19.35 -19.29 5.26
C ASP A 246 18.44 -18.80 6.41
N HIS A 247 18.21 -17.48 6.50
CA HIS A 247 17.30 -16.89 7.48
C HIS A 247 15.86 -17.42 7.37
N LEU A 248 15.37 -17.64 6.15
CA LEU A 248 14.02 -18.17 5.93
C LEU A 248 13.88 -19.60 6.46
N ILE A 249 14.96 -20.39 6.43
CA ILE A 249 15.01 -21.77 6.93
C ILE A 249 15.15 -21.79 8.44
N GLU A 250 15.96 -20.90 9.01
CA GLU A 250 16.31 -20.85 10.43
C GLU A 250 15.24 -20.18 11.30
N THR A 251 14.42 -19.28 10.72
CA THR A 251 13.48 -18.47 11.50
C THR A 251 12.02 -18.83 11.28
N ASN A 252 11.28 -18.83 12.39
CA ASN A 252 9.83 -19.05 12.41
C ASN A 252 9.04 -17.89 11.83
N LEU A 253 7.86 -18.20 11.32
CA LEU A 253 6.91 -17.20 10.81
C LEU A 253 6.50 -16.24 11.93
N PRO A 254 6.37 -14.94 11.65
CA PRO A 254 5.80 -14.02 12.62
C PRO A 254 4.34 -14.37 12.91
N GLU A 255 3.95 -14.33 14.19
CA GLU A 255 2.57 -14.63 14.64
C GLU A 255 1.54 -13.66 14.04
N LYS A 256 1.97 -12.43 13.77
CA LYS A 256 1.18 -11.39 13.13
C LYS A 256 1.66 -11.17 11.71
N ARG A 257 0.76 -10.69 10.85
CA ARG A 257 1.09 -10.37 9.46
C ARG A 257 2.28 -9.41 9.42
N ALA A 258 3.42 -9.90 8.94
CA ALA A 258 4.66 -9.14 8.86
C ALA A 258 4.46 -7.80 8.14
N LEU A 259 5.14 -6.76 8.61
CA LEU A 259 5.27 -5.50 7.90
C LEU A 259 6.00 -5.77 6.57
N ASN A 260 5.27 -5.73 5.46
CA ASN A 260 5.86 -5.77 4.13
C ASN A 260 6.41 -4.39 3.79
N TYR A 261 7.70 -4.19 4.00
CA TYR A 261 8.39 -2.98 3.56
C TYR A 261 8.44 -2.96 2.03
N LYS A 262 7.80 -1.95 1.43
CA LYS A 262 7.96 -1.69 -0.01
C LYS A 262 9.42 -1.37 -0.36
N GLU A 263 10.09 -0.68 0.57
CA GLU A 263 11.46 -0.20 0.45
C GLU A 263 12.30 -0.68 1.66
N PRO A 264 12.93 -1.87 1.57
CA PRO A 264 13.74 -2.40 2.66
C PRO A 264 14.88 -1.48 3.10
N MET A 265 15.44 -0.72 2.15
CA MET A 265 16.48 0.27 2.43
C MET A 265 16.04 1.36 3.43
N LEU A 266 14.74 1.66 3.49
CA LEU A 266 14.17 2.63 4.44
C LEU A 266 13.51 1.95 5.65
N ALA A 267 13.62 0.62 5.78
CA ALA A 267 13.06 -0.09 6.92
C ALA A 267 13.90 0.17 8.17
N THR A 268 13.21 0.47 9.27
CA THR A 268 13.77 0.82 10.58
C THR A 268 13.89 -0.38 11.52
N GLY A 269 13.19 -1.48 11.20
CA GLY A 269 13.19 -2.72 11.97
C GLY A 269 12.27 -2.75 13.19
N MET A 270 11.75 -1.61 13.61
CA MET A 270 10.81 -1.53 14.74
C MET A 270 9.39 -1.23 14.25
N ASP A 271 8.40 -1.92 14.83
CA ASP A 271 7.01 -1.52 14.64
C ASP A 271 6.79 -0.13 15.28
N GLY A 272 5.99 0.71 14.64
CA GLY A 272 5.76 2.08 15.07
C GLY A 272 6.84 3.10 14.69
N LEU A 273 8.12 2.74 14.51
CA LEU A 273 9.12 3.67 13.98
C LEU A 273 9.15 3.57 12.45
N PHE A 274 8.98 4.67 11.72
CA PHE A 274 8.99 4.64 10.26
C PHE A 274 9.74 5.83 9.66
N PHE A 275 10.44 5.53 8.58
CA PHE A 275 11.21 6.49 7.81
C PHE A 275 10.47 6.77 6.50
N GLN A 276 9.93 7.99 6.37
CA GLN A 276 8.99 8.33 5.31
C GLN A 276 9.63 9.31 4.31
N PRO A 277 9.80 8.90 3.03
CA PRO A 277 10.14 9.83 1.97
C PRO A 277 8.91 10.66 1.56
N HIS A 278 9.13 11.92 1.22
CA HIS A 278 8.12 12.86 0.72
C HIS A 278 8.68 13.63 -0.46
N GLU A 279 8.17 13.33 -1.65
CA GLU A 279 8.45 14.06 -2.88
C GLU A 279 7.51 15.28 -2.97
N ARG A 280 8.05 16.46 -3.24
CA ARG A 280 7.29 17.66 -3.55
C ARG A 280 7.69 18.17 -4.95
N PRO A 281 6.79 18.12 -5.94
CA PRO A 281 7.08 18.64 -7.27
C PRO A 281 7.27 20.16 -7.23
N LEU A 282 8.22 20.66 -8.01
CA LEU A 282 8.50 22.09 -8.16
C LEU A 282 7.79 22.67 -9.39
N LYS A 283 7.40 23.94 -9.31
CA LYS A 283 6.79 24.67 -10.43
C LYS A 283 7.74 24.80 -11.64
N SER A 284 9.05 24.86 -11.39
CA SER A 284 10.11 24.98 -12.40
C SER A 284 10.40 23.68 -13.17
N GLY A 285 9.68 22.60 -12.89
CA GLY A 285 10.07 21.25 -13.28
C GLY A 285 11.04 20.65 -12.27
N GLY A 286 10.95 19.33 -12.08
CA GLY A 286 11.69 18.58 -11.06
C GLY A 286 10.94 18.43 -9.72
N SER A 287 11.62 17.82 -8.75
CA SER A 287 11.06 17.50 -7.44
C SER A 287 12.09 17.76 -6.35
N THR A 288 11.62 18.20 -5.18
CA THR A 288 12.39 18.23 -3.94
C THR A 288 12.00 17.05 -3.08
N TRP A 289 12.96 16.48 -2.37
CA TRP A 289 12.73 15.33 -1.51
C TRP A 289 13.00 15.70 -0.06
N ARG A 290 12.04 15.38 0.81
CA ARG A 290 12.22 15.41 2.25
C ARG A 290 12.10 14.00 2.81
N PHE A 291 12.90 13.70 3.82
CA PHE A 291 12.78 12.45 4.56
C PHE A 291 12.45 12.76 6.01
N MET A 292 11.50 12.02 6.56
CA MET A 292 10.99 12.21 7.91
C MET A 292 11.15 10.94 8.72
N VAL A 293 11.81 11.05 9.88
CA VAL A 293 11.79 10.03 10.93
C VAL A 293 10.56 10.29 11.79
N LYS A 294 9.65 9.33 11.86
CA LYS A 294 8.41 9.44 12.63
C LYS A 294 8.21 8.21 13.49
N ILE A 295 7.58 8.40 14.63
CA ILE A 295 7.10 7.31 15.48
C ILE A 295 5.59 7.33 15.54
N ARG A 296 4.97 6.16 15.59
CA ARG A 296 3.56 5.92 15.85
C ARG A 296 3.47 5.22 17.18
N LEU A 297 2.95 5.93 18.15
CA LEU A 297 2.73 5.45 19.50
C LEU A 297 1.25 5.15 19.69
N LYS A 298 0.95 4.14 20.51
CA LYS A 298 -0.42 3.89 20.97
C LYS A 298 -0.65 4.70 22.22
N THR A 299 -1.74 5.48 22.25
CA THR A 299 -2.23 6.10 23.48
C THR A 299 -2.97 5.07 24.34
N GLU A 300 -3.25 5.42 25.60
CA GLU A 300 -4.09 4.61 26.51
C GLU A 300 -5.46 4.29 25.88
N SER A 301 -6.04 5.24 25.13
CA SER A 301 -7.30 5.05 24.39
C SER A 301 -7.18 4.12 23.17
N GLY A 302 -6.01 3.49 22.95
CA GLY A 302 -5.70 2.67 21.78
C GLY A 302 -5.57 3.43 20.46
N LYS A 303 -5.66 4.77 20.47
CA LYS A 303 -5.57 5.58 19.25
C LYS A 303 -4.10 5.77 18.86
N PRO A 304 -3.73 5.62 17.58
CA PRO A 304 -2.38 5.87 17.14
C PRO A 304 -2.11 7.38 17.09
N GLN A 305 -1.10 7.84 17.81
CA GLN A 305 -0.54 9.19 17.70
C GLN A 305 0.78 9.12 16.93
N VAL A 306 0.98 10.04 15.97
CA VAL A 306 2.21 10.12 15.19
C VAL A 306 3.01 11.34 15.63
N LEU A 307 4.27 11.12 16.00
CA LEU A 307 5.22 12.19 16.33
C LEU A 307 6.32 12.25 15.28
N LEU A 308 6.67 13.48 14.88
CA LEU A 308 7.80 13.75 14.00
C LEU A 308 9.04 13.92 14.88
N ILE A 309 10.03 13.04 14.70
CA ILE A 309 11.31 13.15 15.40
C ILE A 309 12.20 14.17 14.69
N ARG A 310 12.32 14.03 13.36
CA ARG A 310 13.13 14.91 12.53
C ARG A 310 12.68 14.82 11.08
N GLY A 311 12.76 15.94 10.35
CA GLY A 311 12.34 16.01 8.95
C GLY A 311 13.12 17.02 8.13
N GLU A 312 14.04 16.54 7.31
CA GLU A 312 14.97 17.39 6.54
C GLU A 312 14.91 17.09 5.05
N ARG A 313 15.48 17.99 4.24
CA ARG A 313 15.67 17.73 2.81
C ARG A 313 16.81 16.73 2.61
N VAL A 314 16.85 16.07 1.46
CA VAL A 314 17.86 15.05 1.18
C VAL A 314 19.29 15.60 1.28
N GLU A 315 19.50 16.84 0.86
CA GLU A 315 20.79 17.55 0.89
C GLU A 315 21.26 17.92 2.31
N ASP A 316 20.34 18.04 3.26
CA ASP A 316 20.63 18.46 4.64
C ASP A 316 20.93 17.25 5.55
N TRP A 317 20.54 16.04 5.13
CA TRP A 317 20.81 14.82 5.88
C TRP A 317 22.30 14.47 5.84
N THR A 318 22.91 14.40 7.02
CA THR A 318 24.21 13.75 7.23
C THR A 318 24.00 12.32 7.74
N THR A 319 24.99 11.45 7.60
CA THR A 319 24.88 10.09 8.20
C THR A 319 24.75 10.17 9.73
N GLN A 320 25.42 11.12 10.36
CA GLN A 320 25.41 11.29 11.81
C GLN A 320 24.02 11.72 12.32
N ASN A 321 23.44 12.80 11.76
CA ASN A 321 22.15 13.30 12.24
C ASN A 321 20.99 12.33 11.91
N LEU A 322 21.12 11.54 10.84
CA LEU A 322 20.20 10.47 10.50
C LEU A 322 20.24 9.33 11.52
N GLN A 323 21.44 8.87 11.87
CA GLN A 323 21.61 7.84 12.90
C GLN A 323 21.12 8.32 14.26
N GLU A 324 21.40 9.56 14.63
CA GLU A 324 20.89 10.18 15.85
C GLU A 324 19.36 10.21 15.87
N ALA A 325 18.72 10.64 14.79
CA ALA A 325 17.26 10.69 14.71
C ALA A 325 16.62 9.28 14.78
N LEU A 326 17.24 8.26 14.16
CA LEU A 326 16.80 6.87 14.27
C LEU A 326 16.96 6.34 15.70
N ARG A 327 18.11 6.59 16.35
CA ARG A 327 18.36 6.21 17.75
C ARG A 327 17.39 6.90 18.70
N HIS A 328 17.10 8.18 18.48
CA HIS A 328 16.15 8.92 19.30
C HIS A 328 14.72 8.36 19.15
N GLY A 329 14.29 8.09 17.91
CA GLY A 329 12.99 7.46 17.67
C GLY A 329 12.87 6.06 18.29
N GLU A 330 13.93 5.26 18.21
CA GLU A 330 14.02 3.95 18.87
C GLU A 330 13.94 4.08 20.40
N ALA A 331 14.70 5.01 20.99
CA ALA A 331 14.71 5.24 22.43
C ALA A 331 13.34 5.66 22.95
N ILE A 332 12.66 6.58 22.25
CA ILE A 332 11.28 6.97 22.60
C ILE A 332 10.34 5.77 22.53
N LEU A 333 10.41 4.95 21.47
CA LEU A 333 9.54 3.80 21.31
C LEU A 333 9.74 2.76 22.43
N ARG A 334 11.00 2.43 22.75
CA ARG A 334 11.34 1.50 23.84
C ARG A 334 10.84 2.03 25.18
N TYR A 335 11.10 3.31 25.46
CA TYR A 335 10.67 3.94 26.69
C TYR A 335 9.15 3.98 26.82
N TRP A 336 8.45 4.33 25.74
CA TRP A 336 6.99 4.38 25.74
C TRP A 336 6.35 3.01 25.96
N ASN A 337 6.86 1.97 25.30
CA ASN A 337 6.38 0.61 25.52
C ASN A 337 6.61 0.16 26.98
N HIS A 338 7.78 0.48 27.55
CA HIS A 338 8.06 0.21 28.96
C HIS A 338 7.14 0.97 29.93
N GLN A 339 6.73 2.20 29.59
CA GLN A 339 5.76 2.95 30.40
C GLN A 339 4.34 2.37 30.28
N LEU A 340 3.96 1.90 29.09
CA LEU A 340 2.69 1.19 28.88
C LEU A 340 2.63 -0.10 29.69
N ASP A 341 3.72 -0.89 29.69
CA ASP A 341 3.80 -2.15 30.45
C ASP A 341 3.76 -1.93 31.98
N LYS A 342 3.98 -0.69 32.45
CA LYS A 342 3.95 -0.28 33.85
C LYS A 342 2.68 0.48 34.24
N ASP A 343 1.69 0.59 33.37
CA ASP A 343 0.47 1.40 33.55
C ASP A 343 0.76 2.87 33.91
N ARG A 344 1.90 3.40 33.45
CA ARG A 344 2.36 4.78 33.74
C ARG A 344 2.29 5.71 32.54
N ALA A 345 1.85 5.22 31.39
CA ALA A 345 1.67 6.05 30.21
C ALA A 345 0.50 7.03 30.44
N SER A 346 0.81 8.33 30.55
CA SER A 346 -0.22 9.37 30.52
C SER A 346 -0.96 9.33 29.17
N ALA A 347 -2.24 9.74 29.18
CA ALA A 347 -3.08 9.80 27.98
C ALA A 347 -2.48 10.64 26.81
N SER A 348 -1.56 11.56 27.11
CA SER A 348 -0.82 12.35 26.14
C SER A 348 0.68 12.09 26.24
N ILE A 349 1.34 11.95 25.08
CA ILE A 349 2.80 11.97 25.00
C ILE A 349 3.24 13.44 25.12
N PRO A 350 4.08 13.80 26.10
CA PRO A 350 4.61 15.15 26.24
C PRO A 350 5.40 15.56 24.99
N GLU A 351 5.25 16.79 24.51
CA GLU A 351 6.05 17.32 23.39
C GLU A 351 7.56 17.28 23.68
N ASN A 352 7.94 17.39 24.96
CA ASN A 352 9.32 17.38 25.44
C ASN A 352 9.62 16.12 26.27
N LEU A 353 9.25 14.93 25.76
CA LEU A 353 9.53 13.67 26.44
C LEU A 353 11.05 13.45 26.60
N SER A 354 11.55 13.61 27.82
CA SER A 354 12.93 13.27 28.16
C SER A 354 13.06 11.75 28.30
N VAL A 355 13.86 11.14 27.42
CA VAL A 355 14.07 9.68 27.41
C VAL A 355 15.28 9.31 28.26
N PRO A 356 15.13 8.46 29.30
CA PRO A 356 16.24 8.01 30.14
C PRO A 356 17.34 7.30 29.34
N ARG A 357 18.59 7.45 29.77
CA ARG A 357 19.78 6.99 29.02
C ARG A 357 19.76 5.48 28.75
N GLU A 358 19.20 4.68 29.64
CA GLU A 358 19.11 3.22 29.49
C GLU A 358 18.30 2.77 28.27
N PHE A 359 17.42 3.61 27.72
CA PHE A 359 16.65 3.29 26.51
C PHE A 359 17.38 3.67 25.22
N TRP A 360 18.50 4.40 25.31
CA TRP A 360 19.28 4.79 24.14
C TRP A 360 20.22 3.67 23.73
N THR A 361 20.07 3.21 22.49
CA THR A 361 21.02 2.30 21.86
C THR A 361 22.28 3.06 21.42
N GLU A 362 23.42 2.37 21.35
CA GLU A 362 24.65 2.93 20.77
C GLU A 362 24.50 3.13 19.26
N LYS A 363 23.86 2.17 18.59
CA LYS A 363 23.61 2.14 17.14
C LYS A 363 22.14 1.79 16.90
N PRO A 364 21.50 2.40 15.89
CA PRO A 364 20.14 2.03 15.53
C PRO A 364 20.11 0.60 14.96
N ILE A 365 18.99 -0.11 15.12
CA ILE A 365 18.79 -1.48 14.59
C ILE A 365 19.10 -1.55 13.09
N CYS A 366 18.57 -0.59 12.33
CA CYS A 366 18.85 -0.48 10.89
C CYS A 366 19.76 0.72 10.62
N ARG A 367 20.86 0.46 9.92
CA ARG A 367 21.70 1.52 9.37
C ARG A 367 21.07 2.10 8.11
N ILE A 368 20.83 3.41 8.11
CA ILE A 368 20.50 4.21 6.93
C ILE A 368 21.52 5.35 6.88
N THR A 369 22.07 5.65 5.71
CA THR A 369 23.07 6.70 5.49
C THR A 369 22.54 7.76 4.52
N SER A 370 23.15 8.94 4.51
CA SER A 370 22.76 10.00 3.56
C SER A 370 22.94 9.57 2.10
N GLN A 371 23.95 8.75 1.81
CA GLN A 371 24.18 8.18 0.48
C GLN A 371 23.05 7.25 0.04
N ASP A 372 22.45 6.51 0.99
CA ASP A 372 21.28 5.67 0.71
C ASP A 372 20.08 6.53 0.31
N LEU A 373 19.88 7.68 0.97
CA LEU A 373 18.82 8.63 0.64
C LEU A 373 19.04 9.23 -0.76
N ALA A 374 20.27 9.62 -1.08
CA ALA A 374 20.62 10.13 -2.40
C ALA A 374 20.41 9.06 -3.49
N LEU A 375 20.73 7.79 -3.21
CA LEU A 375 20.43 6.68 -4.13
C LEU A 375 18.92 6.52 -4.31
N TYR A 376 18.14 6.54 -3.23
CA TYR A 376 16.68 6.44 -3.29
C TYR A 376 16.07 7.53 -4.16
N VAL A 377 16.50 8.79 -3.95
CA VAL A 377 16.05 9.93 -4.76
C VAL A 377 16.40 9.71 -6.23
N ARG A 378 17.62 9.28 -6.55
CA ARG A 378 18.02 9.00 -7.94
C ARG A 378 17.18 7.90 -8.61
N GLN A 379 16.81 6.87 -7.85
CA GLN A 379 16.01 5.74 -8.37
C GLN A 379 14.52 6.07 -8.54
N ASN A 380 13.99 7.01 -7.75
CA ASN A 380 12.57 7.32 -7.71
C ASN A 380 12.20 8.68 -8.35
N SER A 381 13.17 9.57 -8.53
CA SER A 381 12.95 10.79 -9.30
C SER A 381 12.66 10.39 -10.74
N ARG A 382 11.48 10.76 -11.24
CA ARG A 382 11.19 10.64 -12.66
C ARG A 382 12.23 11.45 -13.40
N SER A 383 13.11 10.81 -14.17
CA SER A 383 13.99 11.54 -15.08
C SER A 383 13.12 12.51 -15.89
N PRO A 384 13.49 13.79 -16.04
CA PRO A 384 12.88 14.63 -17.05
C PRO A 384 13.11 13.90 -18.38
N GLY A 385 12.03 13.36 -18.94
CA GLY A 385 12.05 12.70 -20.24
C GLY A 385 11.97 13.70 -21.37
#